data_AF-A0A926WT87-F1
#
_entry.id   AF-A0A926WT87-F1
#
_cell.length_a   1.000
_cell.length_b   1.000
_cell.length_c   1.000
_cell.angle_alpha   90.00
_cell.angle_beta   90.00
_cell.angle_gamma   90.00
#
_symmetry.space_group_name_H-M   'P 1'
#
loop_
_entity.id
_entity.type
_entity.pdbx_description
1 polymer ?
#
loop_
_entity_poly.entity_id
_entity_poly.type
_entity_poly.pdbx_seq_one_letter_code
_entity_poly.pdbx_strand_id
1 'polypeptide(L)'
;MKIEAERLEVKKLEKKKYRSDRIRDHLANERTYLAWMRSGIAFMGFGVLIVRLRLISPPLAPQPPGNGWKLGLAFTLVGLLTVVLSTQHYFAVRRDIDEDTYQPPDRWILLASLAVILLGMGVLYYVFTVPLDYLQTFLLE
;
A
#
# COMPACT_ATOMS: atom_id res chain seq x y z
N MET A 1 26.89 38.16 32.36
CA MET A 1 26.65 36.80 32.94
C MET A 1 25.21 36.31 32.73
N LYS A 2 24.17 37.03 33.16
CA LYS A 2 22.76 36.58 33.03
C LYS A 2 22.28 36.40 31.56
N ILE A 3 22.63 37.34 30.67
CA ILE A 3 22.26 37.31 29.24
C ILE A 3 22.87 36.10 28.50
N GLU A 4 24.05 35.66 28.90
CA GLU A 4 24.76 34.56 28.24
C GLU A 4 24.20 33.19 28.64
N ALA A 5 23.80 33.06 29.91
CA ALA A 5 23.05 31.90 30.40
C ALA A 5 21.71 31.74 29.66
N GLU A 6 20.96 32.83 29.50
CA GLU A 6 19.68 32.85 28.79
C GLU A 6 19.85 32.46 27.31
N ARG A 7 20.90 32.96 26.64
CA ARG A 7 21.21 32.60 25.24
C ARG A 7 21.56 31.11 25.09
N LEU A 8 22.26 30.54 26.06
CA LEU A 8 22.59 29.10 26.09
C LEU A 8 21.35 28.24 26.31
N GLU A 9 20.41 28.67 27.14
CA GLU A 9 19.14 27.98 27.34
C GLU A 9 18.28 27.98 26.07
N VAL A 10 18.13 29.13 25.41
CA VAL A 10 17.40 29.23 24.13
C VAL A 10 17.99 28.26 23.10
N LYS A 11 19.32 28.26 22.92
CA LYS A 11 19.99 27.36 21.96
C LYS A 11 19.82 25.87 22.30
N LYS A 12 19.78 25.52 23.60
CA LYS A 12 19.48 24.15 24.06
C LYS A 12 18.04 23.76 23.75
N LEU A 13 17.09 24.66 23.98
CA LEU A 13 15.66 24.44 23.71
C LEU A 13 15.41 24.26 22.21
N GLU A 14 16.01 25.10 21.36
CA GLU A 14 15.95 24.96 19.90
C GLU A 14 16.50 23.61 19.43
N LYS A 15 17.69 23.22 19.92
CA LYS A 15 18.29 21.91 19.59
C LYS A 15 17.43 20.74 20.05
N LYS A 16 16.79 20.85 21.23
CA LYS A 16 15.85 19.84 21.74
C LYS A 16 14.60 19.75 20.86
N LYS A 17 14.02 20.89 20.49
CA LYS A 17 12.84 20.97 19.62
C LYS A 17 13.13 20.32 18.27
N TYR A 18 14.22 20.71 17.61
CA TYR A 18 14.64 20.15 16.34
C TYR A 18 14.82 18.62 16.38
N ARG A 19 15.45 18.09 17.43
CA ARG A 19 15.57 16.63 17.62
C ARG A 19 14.21 15.96 17.78
N SER A 20 13.30 16.58 18.54
CA SER A 20 11.95 16.06 18.75
C SER A 20 11.13 16.05 17.46
N ASP A 21 11.27 17.08 16.63
CA ASP A 21 10.60 17.18 15.33
C ASP A 21 11.10 16.07 14.39
N ARG A 22 12.42 15.87 14.28
CA ARG A 22 13.00 14.78 13.49
C ARG A 22 12.51 13.39 13.94
N ILE A 23 12.45 13.13 15.25
CA ILE A 23 11.91 11.87 15.78
C ILE A 23 10.45 11.68 15.36
N ARG A 24 9.63 12.72 15.48
CA ARG A 24 8.22 12.67 15.07
C ARG A 24 8.07 12.34 13.59
N ASP A 25 8.94 12.89 12.74
CA ASP A 25 8.88 12.71 11.30
C ASP A 25 9.30 11.29 10.89
N HIS A 26 10.34 10.71 11.51
CA HIS A 26 10.66 9.29 11.32
C HIS A 26 9.52 8.37 11.77
N LEU A 27 8.90 8.64 12.93
CA LEU A 27 7.76 7.86 13.41
C LEU A 27 6.56 7.98 12.47
N ALA A 28 6.36 9.13 11.83
CA ALA A 28 5.30 9.30 10.83
C ALA A 28 5.59 8.49 9.56
N ASN A 29 6.83 8.47 9.10
CA ASN A 29 7.26 7.65 7.96
C ASN A 29 7.07 6.15 8.25
N GLU A 30 7.50 5.68 9.42
CA GLU A 30 7.29 4.29 9.87
C GLU A 30 5.81 3.91 9.89
N ARG A 31 4.93 4.76 10.45
CA ARG A 31 3.48 4.51 10.45
C ARG A 31 2.92 4.37 9.03
N THR A 32 3.37 5.23 8.12
CA THR A 32 2.94 5.21 6.72
C THR A 32 3.41 3.93 6.05
N TYR A 33 4.69 3.57 6.20
CA TYR A 33 5.25 2.31 5.70
C TYR A 33 4.47 1.09 6.21
N LEU A 34 4.17 1.02 7.50
CA LEU A 34 3.39 -0.08 8.08
C LEU A 34 1.94 -0.14 7.58
N ALA A 35 1.33 1.01 7.29
CA ALA A 35 0.01 1.06 6.67
C ALA A 35 0.04 0.49 5.25
N TRP A 36 1.04 0.84 4.44
CA TRP A 36 1.23 0.26 3.11
C TRP A 36 1.54 -1.24 3.15
N MET A 37 2.35 -1.71 4.12
CA MET A 37 2.60 -3.13 4.35
C MET A 37 1.31 -3.90 4.62
N ARG A 38 0.42 -3.35 5.45
CA ARG A 38 -0.89 -3.95 5.73
C ARG A 38 -1.72 -4.11 4.44
N SER A 39 -1.79 -3.07 3.62
CA SER A 39 -2.52 -3.12 2.35
C SER A 39 -1.91 -4.14 1.38
N GLY A 40 -0.58 -4.19 1.27
CA GLY A 40 0.11 -5.18 0.45
C GLY A 40 -0.17 -6.63 0.86
N ILE A 41 -0.12 -6.92 2.17
CA ILE A 41 -0.47 -8.24 2.72
C ILE A 41 -1.94 -8.58 2.46
N ALA A 42 -2.85 -7.62 2.64
CA ALA A 42 -4.27 -7.82 2.35
C ALA A 42 -4.49 -8.20 0.88
N PHE A 43 -3.86 -7.48 -0.07
CA PHE A 43 -3.97 -7.81 -1.49
C PHE A 43 -3.41 -9.18 -1.85
N MET A 44 -2.28 -9.59 -1.27
CA MET A 44 -1.75 -10.93 -1.44
C MET A 44 -2.71 -12.00 -0.89
N GLY A 45 -3.28 -11.77 0.29
CA GLY A 45 -4.29 -12.65 0.89
C GLY A 45 -5.55 -12.79 0.03
N PHE A 46 -6.07 -11.67 -0.50
CA PHE A 46 -7.18 -11.68 -1.45
C PHE A 46 -6.83 -12.44 -2.73
N GLY A 47 -5.62 -12.26 -3.27
CA GLY A 47 -5.16 -12.99 -4.44
C GLY A 47 -5.19 -14.51 -4.22
N VAL A 48 -4.63 -14.98 -3.11
CA VAL A 48 -4.66 -16.40 -2.73
C VAL A 48 -6.10 -16.88 -2.53
N LEU A 49 -6.94 -16.11 -1.85
CA LEU A 49 -8.34 -16.45 -1.64
C LEU A 49 -9.05 -16.66 -2.98
N ILE A 50 -8.93 -15.73 -3.92
CA ILE A 50 -9.53 -15.81 -5.26
C ILE A 50 -9.12 -17.09 -5.99
N VAL A 51 -7.83 -17.45 -5.98
CA VAL A 51 -7.35 -18.70 -6.61
C VAL A 51 -7.96 -19.93 -5.94
N ARG A 52 -8.13 -19.88 -4.62
CA ARG A 52 -8.60 -21.01 -3.81
C ARG A 52 -10.12 -21.13 -3.73
N LEU A 53 -10.90 -20.12 -4.15
CA LEU A 53 -12.37 -20.16 -4.10
C LEU A 53 -12.97 -21.41 -4.77
N ARG A 54 -12.39 -21.87 -5.90
CA ARG A 54 -12.89 -23.08 -6.60
C ARG A 54 -12.70 -24.37 -5.81
N LEU A 55 -11.73 -24.43 -4.90
CA LEU A 55 -11.54 -25.58 -4.02
C LEU A 55 -12.52 -25.57 -2.84
N ILE A 56 -12.93 -24.38 -2.41
CA ILE A 56 -13.88 -24.18 -1.31
C ILE A 56 -15.32 -24.38 -1.79
N SER A 57 -15.61 -23.97 -3.03
CA SER A 57 -16.92 -24.11 -3.68
C SER A 57 -16.74 -24.80 -5.03
N PRO A 58 -16.59 -26.14 -5.06
CA PRO A 58 -16.44 -26.89 -6.30
C PRO A 58 -17.72 -26.79 -7.14
N PRO A 59 -17.60 -26.58 -8.46
CA PRO A 59 -18.76 -26.53 -9.34
C PRO A 59 -19.43 -27.91 -9.43
N LEU A 60 -20.77 -27.95 -9.49
CA LEU A 60 -21.56 -29.19 -9.60
C LEU A 60 -21.26 -30.00 -10.88
N ALA A 61 -20.72 -29.35 -11.92
CA ALA A 61 -20.33 -29.99 -13.18
C ALA A 61 -18.85 -29.71 -13.53
N PRO A 62 -18.18 -30.61 -14.30
CA PRO A 62 -16.84 -30.39 -14.81
C PRO A 62 -16.79 -29.19 -15.76
N GLN A 63 -16.50 -28.02 -15.22
CA GLN A 63 -16.32 -26.78 -15.96
C GLN A 63 -14.84 -26.61 -16.35
N PRO A 64 -14.52 -25.96 -17.48
CA PRO A 64 -13.16 -25.55 -17.80
C PRO A 64 -12.53 -24.76 -16.63
N PRO A 65 -11.19 -24.73 -16.50
CA PRO A 65 -10.54 -23.89 -15.50
C PRO A 65 -10.96 -22.43 -15.68
N GLY A 66 -11.71 -21.89 -14.70
CA GLY A 66 -12.15 -20.50 -14.74
C GLY A 66 -10.95 -19.53 -14.72
N ASN A 67 -11.13 -18.33 -15.29
CA ASN A 67 -10.07 -17.31 -15.36
C ASN A 67 -9.70 -16.68 -14.00
N GLY A 68 -10.31 -17.12 -12.89
CA GLY A 68 -10.09 -16.56 -11.54
C GLY A 68 -8.64 -16.63 -11.07
N TRP A 69 -7.86 -17.61 -11.53
CA TRP A 69 -6.43 -17.68 -11.21
C TRP A 69 -5.63 -16.50 -11.76
N LYS A 70 -6.02 -15.93 -12.92
CA LYS A 70 -5.39 -14.74 -13.51
C LYS A 70 -5.64 -13.53 -12.62
N LEU A 71 -6.88 -13.38 -12.13
CA LEU A 71 -7.25 -12.31 -11.21
C LEU A 71 -6.52 -12.45 -9.86
N GLY A 72 -6.49 -13.65 -9.29
CA GLY A 72 -5.78 -13.90 -8.04
C GLY A 72 -4.27 -13.64 -8.15
N LEU A 73 -3.66 -14.01 -9.27
CA LEU A 73 -2.26 -13.69 -9.58
C LEU A 73 -2.05 -12.17 -9.69
N ALA A 74 -2.95 -11.45 -10.37
CA ALA A 74 -2.87 -9.99 -10.49
C ALA A 74 -2.93 -9.29 -9.13
N PHE A 75 -3.86 -9.68 -8.26
CA PHE A 75 -3.94 -9.15 -6.88
C PHE A 75 -2.67 -9.43 -6.08
N THR A 76 -2.12 -10.64 -6.20
CA THR A 76 -0.87 -11.01 -5.53
C THR A 76 0.30 -10.18 -6.01
N LEU A 77 0.43 -9.98 -7.33
CA LEU A 77 1.47 -9.14 -7.92
C LEU A 77 1.37 -7.69 -7.47
N VAL A 78 0.17 -7.11 -7.43
CA VAL A 78 0.00 -5.73 -6.95
C VAL A 78 0.31 -5.62 -5.46
N GLY A 79 -0.07 -6.61 -4.66
CA GLY A 79 0.34 -6.67 -3.25
C GLY A 79 1.86 -6.69 -3.08
N LEU A 80 2.58 -7.49 -3.88
CA LEU A 80 4.03 -7.55 -3.87
C LEU A 80 4.66 -6.22 -4.32
N LEU A 81 4.16 -5.62 -5.40
CA LEU A 81 4.61 -4.32 -5.90
C LEU A 81 4.41 -3.23 -4.85
N THR A 82 3.28 -3.26 -4.12
CA THR A 82 2.99 -2.31 -3.04
C THR A 82 4.05 -2.38 -1.94
N VAL A 83 4.48 -3.58 -1.55
CA VAL A 83 5.55 -3.77 -0.56
C VAL A 83 6.87 -3.20 -1.04
N VAL A 84 7.26 -3.50 -2.30
CA VAL A 84 8.51 -3.00 -2.89
C VAL A 84 8.51 -1.47 -2.97
N LEU A 85 7.46 -0.87 -3.54
CA LEU A 85 7.33 0.58 -3.67
C LEU A 85 7.30 1.28 -2.30
N SER A 86 6.57 0.72 -1.33
CA SER A 86 6.54 1.24 0.04
C SER A 86 7.92 1.23 0.69
N THR A 87 8.69 0.16 0.49
CA THR A 87 10.05 0.04 1.02
C THR A 87 10.98 1.08 0.38
N GLN A 88 10.92 1.23 -0.94
CA GLN A 88 11.72 2.23 -1.65
C GLN A 88 11.37 3.65 -1.20
N HIS A 89 10.07 3.96 -1.08
CA HIS A 89 9.59 5.24 -0.57
C HIS A 89 10.07 5.51 0.86
N TYR A 90 9.99 4.51 1.75
CA TYR A 90 10.46 4.62 3.13
C TYR A 90 11.94 5.01 3.20
N PHE A 91 12.81 4.35 2.44
CA PHE A 91 14.24 4.65 2.43
C PHE A 91 14.56 6.01 1.82
N ALA A 92 13.85 6.42 0.76
CA ALA A 92 14.00 7.75 0.17
C ALA A 92 13.64 8.85 1.20
N VAL A 93 12.45 8.78 1.79
CA VAL A 93 11.99 9.76 2.79
C VAL A 93 12.88 9.76 4.03
N ARG A 94 13.33 8.60 4.48
CA ARG A 94 14.25 8.50 5.63
C ARG A 94 15.55 9.27 5.36
N ARG A 95 16.12 9.10 4.16
CA ARG A 95 17.34 9.80 3.76
C ARG A 95 17.12 11.30 3.68
N ASP A 96 16.01 11.74 3.12
CA ASP A 96 15.67 13.16 2.99
C ASP A 96 15.47 13.85 4.35
N ILE A 97 14.90 13.15 5.33
CA ILE A 97 14.79 13.62 6.73
C ILE A 97 16.17 13.69 7.40
N ASP A 98 17.04 12.71 7.15
CA ASP A 98 18.38 12.68 7.75
C ASP A 98 19.25 13.84 7.22
N GLU A 99 19.13 14.15 5.93
CA GLU A 99 19.84 15.22 5.22
C GLU A 99 19.15 16.60 5.31
N ASP A 100 18.05 16.74 6.07
CA ASP A 100 17.26 17.99 6.20
C ASP A 100 16.79 18.60 4.86
N THR A 101 16.75 17.79 3.80
CA THR A 101 16.48 18.23 2.42
C THR A 101 15.09 17.77 1.95
N TYR A 102 14.21 17.41 2.89
CA TYR A 102 12.87 16.94 2.55
C TYR A 102 12.08 17.94 1.72
N GLN A 103 11.88 17.60 0.45
CA GLN A 103 10.91 18.22 -0.45
C GLN A 103 9.81 17.20 -0.73
N PRO A 104 8.52 17.57 -0.62
CA PRO A 104 7.42 16.64 -0.89
C PRO A 104 7.59 15.98 -2.27
N PRO A 105 7.82 14.67 -2.36
CA PRO A 105 8.09 14.03 -3.64
C PRO A 105 6.77 13.69 -4.33
N ASP A 106 6.27 14.59 -5.19
CA ASP A 106 5.02 14.42 -5.94
C ASP A 106 4.96 13.12 -6.77
N ARG A 107 6.12 12.65 -7.23
CA ARG A 107 6.24 11.47 -8.10
C ARG A 107 5.75 10.18 -7.45
N TRP A 108 6.05 9.96 -6.17
CA TRP A 108 5.67 8.73 -5.47
C TRP A 108 4.16 8.65 -5.23
N ILE A 109 3.55 9.80 -4.90
CA ILE A 109 2.11 9.91 -4.72
C ILE A 109 1.40 9.63 -6.05
N LEU A 110 1.85 10.25 -7.14
CA LEU A 110 1.27 10.03 -8.48
C LEU A 110 1.40 8.57 -8.94
N LEU A 111 2.57 7.94 -8.75
CA LEU A 111 2.77 6.53 -9.10
C LEU A 111 1.87 5.59 -8.29
N ALA A 112 1.73 5.83 -6.99
CA ALA A 112 0.86 5.03 -6.13
C ALA A 112 -0.62 5.20 -6.52
N SER A 113 -1.08 6.44 -6.76
CA SER A 113 -2.44 6.72 -7.23
C SER A 113 -2.73 6.05 -8.57
N LEU A 114 -1.80 6.15 -9.53
CA LEU A 114 -1.94 5.52 -10.84
C LEU A 114 -2.03 4.00 -10.73
N ALA A 115 -1.18 3.37 -9.90
CA ALA A 115 -1.23 1.93 -9.67
C ALA A 115 -2.58 1.46 -9.12
N VAL A 116 -3.15 2.20 -8.17
CA VAL A 116 -4.48 1.89 -7.61
C VAL A 116 -5.59 2.05 -8.64
N ILE A 117 -5.54 3.11 -9.46
CA ILE A 117 -6.51 3.34 -10.55
C ILE A 117 -6.46 2.20 -11.56
N LEU A 118 -5.26 1.80 -12.00
CA LEU A 118 -5.09 0.71 -12.96
C LEU A 118 -5.56 -0.64 -12.40
N LEU A 119 -5.29 -0.92 -11.12
CA LEU A 119 -5.85 -2.09 -10.45
C LEU A 119 -7.38 -2.05 -10.45
N GLY A 120 -7.98 -0.91 -10.08
CA GLY A 120 -9.44 -0.74 -10.07
C GLY A 120 -10.05 -0.94 -11.46
N MET A 121 -9.46 -0.36 -12.49
CA MET A 121 -9.89 -0.54 -13.88
C MET A 121 -9.79 -2.01 -14.32
N GLY A 122 -8.70 -2.70 -13.96
CA GLY A 122 -8.51 -4.12 -14.26
C GLY A 122 -9.55 -5.02 -13.59
N VAL A 123 -9.90 -4.72 -12.33
CA VAL A 123 -10.97 -5.43 -11.60
C VAL A 123 -12.32 -5.19 -12.27
N LEU A 124 -12.67 -3.92 -12.56
CA LEU A 124 -13.93 -3.59 -13.23
C LEU A 124 -14.03 -4.29 -14.59
N TYR A 125 -12.99 -4.19 -15.42
CA TYR A 125 -12.93 -4.88 -16.71
C TYR A 125 -13.15 -6.39 -16.55
N TYR A 126 -12.47 -7.03 -15.60
CA TYR A 126 -12.64 -8.46 -15.34
C TYR A 126 -14.08 -8.80 -14.95
N VAL A 127 -14.70 -8.02 -14.06
CA VAL A 127 -16.08 -8.26 -13.62
C VAL A 127 -17.09 -8.12 -14.76
N PHE A 128 -16.96 -7.08 -15.59
CA PHE A 128 -17.90 -6.84 -16.71
C PHE A 128 -17.68 -7.76 -17.91
N THR A 129 -16.51 -8.39 -18.04
CA THR A 129 -16.23 -9.37 -19.12
C THR A 129 -16.63 -10.79 -18.75
N VAL A 130 -16.84 -11.10 -17.47
CA VAL A 130 -17.46 -12.35 -17.04
C VAL A 130 -18.97 -12.23 -17.29
N PRO A 131 -19.59 -13.10 -18.11
CA PRO A 131 -21.02 -13.01 -18.39
C PRO A 131 -21.84 -13.13 -17.11
N LEU A 132 -22.82 -12.24 -16.96
CA LEU A 132 -23.73 -12.15 -15.80
C LEU A 132 -24.60 -13.41 -15.61
N ASP A 133 -24.53 -14.37 -16.52
CA ASP A 133 -25.28 -15.63 -16.52
C ASP A 133 -25.01 -16.49 -15.26
N TYR A 134 -23.88 -16.26 -14.58
CA TYR A 134 -23.60 -16.88 -13.28
C TYR A 134 -24.50 -16.38 -12.14
N LEU A 135 -24.99 -15.14 -12.19
CA LEU A 135 -25.89 -14.57 -11.16
C LEU A 135 -27.33 -15.10 -11.29
N GLN A 136 -27.79 -15.38 -12.51
CA GLN A 136 -29.12 -15.96 -12.73
C GLN A 136 -29.20 -17.40 -12.23
N THR A 137 -28.15 -18.20 -12.46
CA THR A 137 -28.08 -19.58 -11.92
C THR A 137 -28.09 -19.61 -10.39
N PHE A 138 -27.46 -18.64 -9.72
CA PHE A 138 -27.43 -18.55 -8.25
C PHE A 138 -28.75 -18.05 -7.62
N LEU A 139 -29.56 -17.29 -8.35
CA LEU A 139 -30.87 -16.82 -7.87
C LEU A 139 -32.02 -17.80 -8.17
N LEU A 140 -31.76 -18.85 -8.96
CA LEU A 140 -32.75 -19.84 -9.39
C LEU A 140 -32.55 -21.23 -8.76
N GLU A 141 -31.53 -21.41 -7.90
CA GLU A 141 -31.41 -22.51 -6.93
C GLU A 141 -31.85 -22.05 -5.53
#